data_AF-A0A816ELW0-F1
#
_entry.id   AF-A0A816ELW0-F1
#
_cell.length_a   1.000
_cell.length_b   1.000
_cell.length_c   1.000
_cell.angle_alpha   90.00
_cell.angle_beta   90.00
_cell.angle_gamma   90.00
#
_symmetry.space_group_name_H-M   'P 1'
#
loop_
_entity.id
_entity.type
_entity.pdbx_description
1 polymer ?
#
loop_
_entity_poly.entity_id
_entity_poly.type
_entity_poly.pdbx_seq_one_letter_code
_entity_poly.pdbx_strand_id
1 'polypeptide(L)'
;GRVTFDGTQYIKLTDHSHAPNPDEIIAAEFKSKISERAITSQDPPRRIINEALLDVHKDDGTAIPSCTASQRTIERKRKKDDIPLPRPTSFEI
;
A
#
# COMPACT_ATOMS: atom_id res chain seq x y z
N GLY A 1 2.08 -15.93 -15.41
CA GLY A 1 3.40 -16.27 -15.93
C GLY A 1 4.36 -16.47 -14.79
N ARG A 2 5.43 -17.22 -15.02
CA ARG A 2 6.56 -17.35 -14.09
C ARG A 2 7.75 -16.59 -14.65
N VAL A 3 8.47 -15.90 -13.78
CA VAL A 3 9.65 -15.12 -14.12
C VAL A 3 10.72 -15.42 -13.08
N THR A 4 11.99 -15.49 -13.50
CA THR A 4 13.16 -15.56 -12.61
C THR A 4 14.09 -14.39 -12.87
N PHE A 5 14.87 -13.99 -11.87
CA PHE A 5 15.91 -12.96 -12.02
C PHE A 5 17.27 -13.64 -11.95
N ASP A 6 18.12 -13.44 -12.95
CA ASP A 6 19.45 -14.06 -13.04
C ASP A 6 20.58 -13.22 -12.43
N GLY A 7 20.22 -12.08 -11.81
CA GLY A 7 21.17 -11.09 -11.30
C GLY A 7 21.30 -9.86 -12.19
N THR A 8 20.90 -9.95 -13.47
CA THR A 8 20.98 -8.83 -14.44
C THR A 8 19.61 -8.51 -15.03
N GLN A 9 18.83 -9.52 -15.37
CA GLN A 9 17.54 -9.35 -16.05
C GLN A 9 16.49 -10.36 -15.59
N TYR A 10 15.24 -10.03 -15.88
CA TYR A 10 14.11 -10.91 -15.67
C TYR A 10 13.93 -11.84 -16.88
N ILE A 11 14.08 -13.14 -16.66
CA ILE A 11 13.86 -14.18 -17.67
C ILE A 11 12.44 -14.74 -17.50
N LYS A 12 11.66 -14.63 -18.57
CA LYS A 12 10.31 -15.20 -18.63
C LYS A 12 10.38 -16.72 -18.82
N LEU A 13 9.80 -17.47 -17.89
CA LEU A 13 9.75 -18.93 -17.92
C LEU A 13 8.42 -19.47 -18.47
N THR A 14 7.35 -18.69 -18.35
CA THR A 14 6.01 -19.09 -18.82
C THR A 14 5.19 -17.87 -19.17
N ASP A 15 4.41 -17.96 -20.24
CA ASP A 15 3.49 -16.90 -20.66
C ASP A 15 2.36 -16.63 -19.66
N HIS A 16 1.83 -15.41 -19.72
CA HIS A 16 0.59 -15.07 -19.05
C HIS A 16 -0.57 -15.42 -19.98
N SER A 17 -1.63 -16.00 -19.42
CA SER A 17 -2.87 -16.33 -20.15
C SER A 17 -3.80 -15.14 -20.34
N HIS A 18 -3.46 -13.99 -19.78
CA HIS A 18 -4.28 -12.79 -19.73
C HIS A 18 -3.36 -11.57 -19.78
N ALA A 19 -3.91 -10.46 -20.28
CA ALA A 19 -3.30 -9.15 -20.15
C ALA A 19 -3.31 -8.71 -18.67
N PRO A 20 -2.36 -7.85 -18.26
CA PRO A 20 -2.42 -7.22 -16.95
C PRO A 20 -3.72 -6.42 -16.78
N ASN A 21 -4.29 -6.47 -15.58
CA ASN A 21 -5.44 -5.66 -15.20
C ASN A 21 -4.94 -4.33 -14.57
N PRO A 22 -5.18 -3.17 -15.19
CA PRO A 22 -4.72 -1.88 -14.67
C PRO A 22 -5.21 -1.60 -13.25
N ASP A 23 -6.48 -1.90 -12.96
CA ASP A 23 -7.08 -1.65 -11.64
C ASP A 23 -6.35 -2.44 -10.54
N GLU A 24 -5.97 -3.69 -10.82
CA GLU A 24 -5.22 -4.52 -9.88
C GLU A 24 -3.82 -3.96 -9.63
N ILE A 25 -3.17 -3.43 -10.67
CA ILE A 25 -1.86 -2.79 -10.55
C ILE A 25 -1.96 -1.56 -9.65
N ILE A 26 -2.90 -0.67 -9.94
CA ILE A 26 -3.10 0.57 -9.16
C ILE A 26 -3.43 0.23 -7.69
N ALA A 27 -4.35 -0.71 -7.47
CA ALA A 27 -4.71 -1.14 -6.11
C ALA A 27 -3.51 -1.75 -5.37
N ALA A 28 -2.67 -2.53 -6.06
CA ALA A 28 -1.47 -3.13 -5.49
C ALA A 28 -0.41 -2.09 -5.14
N GLU A 29 -0.16 -1.12 -6.01
CA GLU A 29 0.77 -0.02 -5.78
C GLU A 29 0.34 0.84 -4.60
N PHE A 30 -0.93 1.27 -4.56
CA PHE A 30 -1.51 2.01 -3.45
C PHE A 30 -1.36 1.24 -2.12
N LYS A 31 -1.69 -0.06 -2.13
CA LYS A 31 -1.58 -0.92 -0.95
C LYS A 31 -0.13 -1.10 -0.48
N SER A 32 0.81 -1.21 -1.42
CA SER A 32 2.23 -1.29 -1.13
C SER A 32 2.69 -0.02 -0.39
N LYS A 33 2.32 1.15 -0.91
CA LYS A 33 2.71 2.44 -0.35
C LYS A 33 2.16 2.68 1.05
N ILE A 34 0.87 2.41 1.29
CA ILE A 34 0.32 2.55 2.65
C ILE A 34 0.93 1.54 3.62
N SER A 35 1.33 0.34 3.14
CA SER A 35 1.96 -0.68 3.97
C SER A 35 3.39 -0.28 4.34
N GLU A 36 4.16 0.25 3.40
CA GLU A 36 5.51 0.76 3.63
C GLU A 36 5.50 1.94 4.60
N ARG A 37 4.59 2.91 4.41
CA ARG A 37 4.43 4.02 5.35
C ARG A 37 3.96 3.58 6.73
N ALA A 38 3.07 2.59 6.79
CA ALA A 38 2.61 2.05 8.06
C ALA A 38 3.76 1.52 8.91
N ILE A 39 4.82 1.00 8.27
CA ILE A 39 5.99 0.44 8.96
C ILE A 39 7.13 1.43 9.21
N THR A 40 7.24 2.46 8.37
CA THR A 40 8.34 3.43 8.42
C THR A 40 7.99 4.73 9.15
N SER A 41 6.69 5.02 9.37
CA SER A 41 6.25 6.24 10.04
C SER A 41 5.19 6.00 11.12
N GLN A 42 5.11 6.93 12.08
CA GLN A 42 4.08 6.98 13.11
C GLN A 42 2.87 7.85 12.73
N ASP A 43 2.75 8.23 11.46
CA ASP A 43 1.69 9.14 11.02
C ASP A 43 0.29 8.55 11.26
N PRO A 44 -0.73 9.39 11.51
CA PRO A 44 -2.09 8.89 11.63
C PRO A 44 -2.55 8.22 10.32
N PRO A 45 -3.33 7.13 10.36
CA PRO A 45 -3.72 6.37 9.16
C PRO A 45 -4.34 7.24 8.05
N ARG A 46 -5.12 8.25 8.42
CA ARG A 46 -5.75 9.18 7.48
C ARG A 46 -4.72 9.99 6.68
N ARG A 47 -3.61 10.37 7.30
CA ARG A 47 -2.51 11.08 6.64
C ARG A 47 -1.81 10.15 5.64
N ILE A 48 -1.46 8.94 6.07
CA ILE A 48 -0.82 7.93 5.22
C ILE A 48 -1.68 7.64 3.98
N ILE A 49 -2.99 7.47 4.15
CA ILE A 49 -3.94 7.25 3.06
C ILE A 49 -3.95 8.45 2.10
N ASN A 50 -4.11 9.67 2.62
CA ASN A 50 -4.17 10.86 1.77
C ASN A 50 -2.88 11.04 0.96
N GLU A 51 -1.72 10.84 1.57
CA GLU A 51 -0.44 10.96 0.86
C GLU A 51 -0.21 9.81 -0.14
N ALA A 52 -0.86 8.65 0.04
CA ALA A 52 -0.86 7.59 -0.97
C ALA A 52 -1.81 7.92 -2.13
N LEU A 53 -2.94 8.57 -1.85
CA LEU A 53 -3.89 9.03 -2.88
C LEU A 53 -3.31 10.11 -3.79
N LEU A 54 -2.35 10.92 -3.32
CA LEU A 54 -1.70 11.94 -4.15
C LEU A 54 -0.95 11.36 -5.36
N ASP A 55 -0.56 10.09 -5.30
CA ASP A 55 0.17 9.42 -6.38
C ASP A 55 -0.75 8.66 -7.33
N VAL A 56 -2.05 8.56 -7.01
CA VAL A 56 -3.03 7.86 -7.85
C VAL A 56 -3.72 8.86 -8.77
N HIS A 57 -3.84 8.53 -10.05
CA HIS A 57 -4.56 9.38 -10.99
C HIS A 57 -6.04 9.45 -10.62
N LYS A 58 -6.70 10.59 -10.87
CA LYS A 58 -8.09 10.82 -10.44
C LYS A 58 -9.08 9.82 -11.07
N ASP A 59 -8.78 9.38 -12.28
CA ASP A 59 -9.63 8.43 -13.04
C ASP A 59 -9.54 7.00 -12.50
N ASP A 60 -8.50 6.69 -11.72
CA ASP A 60 -8.24 5.36 -11.18
C ASP A 60 -8.91 5.13 -9.80
N GLY A 61 -9.68 6.10 -9.32
CA GLY A 61 -10.25 6.11 -7.97
C GLY A 61 -11.15 4.91 -7.66
N THR A 62 -11.71 4.24 -8.67
CA THR A 62 -12.56 3.05 -8.52
C THR A 62 -11.78 1.80 -8.13
N ALA A 63 -10.49 1.72 -8.47
CA ALA A 63 -9.64 0.59 -8.16
C ALA A 63 -9.13 0.61 -6.69
N ILE A 64 -9.19 1.78 -6.04
CA ILE A 64 -8.60 1.98 -4.72
C ILE A 64 -9.51 1.38 -3.63
N PRO A 65 -8.94 0.62 -2.66
CA PRO A 65 -9.70 0.16 -1.50
C PRO A 65 -10.31 1.31 -0.70
N SER A 66 -11.48 1.07 -0.11
CA SER A 66 -12.14 2.06 0.74
C SER A 66 -11.25 2.52 1.90
N CYS A 67 -11.48 3.76 2.37
CA CYS A 67 -10.72 4.35 3.48
C CYS A 67 -10.65 3.42 4.70
N THR A 68 -11.78 2.81 5.09
CA THR A 68 -11.84 1.86 6.21
C THR A 68 -11.01 0.60 5.99
N ALA A 69 -11.00 0.05 4.77
CA ALA A 69 -10.17 -1.11 4.44
C ALA A 69 -8.67 -0.77 4.49
N SER A 70 -8.31 0.43 4.02
CA SER A 70 -6.95 0.96 4.05
C SER A 70 -6.47 1.20 5.49
N GLN A 71 -7.32 1.76 6.35
CA GLN A 71 -7.03 1.93 7.78
C GLN A 71 -6.74 0.59 8.47
N ARG A 72 -7.60 -0.42 8.25
CA ARG A 72 -7.38 -1.78 8.78
C ARG A 72 -6.08 -2.39 8.29
N THR A 73 -5.65 -2.09 7.07
CA THR A 73 -4.37 -2.56 6.52
C THR A 73 -3.20 -1.94 7.29
N ILE A 74 -3.25 -0.63 7.54
CA ILE A 74 -2.23 0.11 8.30
C ILE A 74 -2.14 -0.42 9.73
N GLU A 75 -3.27 -0.58 10.43
CA GLU A 75 -3.33 -1.10 11.80
C GLU A 75 -2.75 -2.51 11.90
N ARG A 76 -3.11 -3.40 10.95
CA ARG A 76 -2.58 -4.77 10.92
C ARG A 76 -1.07 -4.80 10.72
N LYS A 77 -0.53 -3.93 9.84
CA LYS A 77 0.92 -3.83 9.60
C LYS A 77 1.65 -3.37 10.85
N ARG A 78 1.19 -2.28 11.48
CA ARG A 78 1.77 -1.77 12.72
C ARG A 78 1.76 -2.80 13.84
N LYS A 79 0.63 -3.50 14.03
CA LYS A 79 0.52 -4.57 15.03
C LYS A 79 1.47 -5.72 14.75
N LYS A 80 1.65 -6.11 13.48
CA LYS A 80 2.54 -7.20 13.09
C LYS A 80 4.01 -6.87 13.38
N ASP A 81 4.41 -5.63 13.15
CA ASP A 81 5.79 -5.17 13.26
C ASP A 81 6.09 -4.49 14.63
N ASP A 82 5.18 -4.67 15.60
CA ASP A 82 5.23 -4.09 16.97
C ASP A 82 5.52 -2.59 17.02
N ILE A 83 4.96 -1.85 16.06
CA ILE A 83 5.18 -0.42 15.94
C ILE A 83 4.24 0.30 16.91
N PRO A 84 4.76 1.09 17.86
CA PRO A 84 3.94 1.83 18.81
C PRO A 84 2.97 2.74 18.05
N LEU A 85 1.69 2.63 18.38
CA LEU A 85 0.70 3.60 17.90
C LEU A 85 1.05 4.98 18.48
N PRO A 86 0.86 6.07 17.70
CA PRO A 86 1.05 7.41 18.22
C PRO A 86 0.14 7.58 19.45
N ARG A 87 0.75 7.91 20.59
CA ARG A 87 0.02 8.17 21.83
C ARG A 87 -0.83 9.42 21.61
N PRO A 88 -2.08 9.46 22.12
CA PRO A 88 -2.85 10.69 22.10
C PRO A 88 -2.04 11.77 22.82
N THR A 89 -1.73 12.86 22.14
CA THR A 89 -1.24 14.07 22.80
C THR A 89 -2.40 14.59 23.62
N SER A 90 -2.45 14.24 24.90
CA SER A 90 -3.28 14.97 25.86
C SER A 90 -2.81 16.42 25.81
N PHE A 91 -3.65 17.32 25.27
CA PHE A 91 -3.45 18.74 25.45
C PHE A 91 -3.60 19.01 26.94
N GLU A 92 -2.49 19.27 27.62
CA GLU A 92 -2.51 19.89 28.94
C GLU A 92 -3.05 21.31 28.75
N ILE A 93 -4.24 21.57 29.28
CA ILE A 93 -4.81 22.91 29.52
C ILE A 93 -4.98 23.04 31.03
#